data_AF-L7JVT5-F1
#
_entry.id   AF-L7JVT5-F1
#
_cell.length_a   1.000
_cell.length_b   1.000
_cell.length_c   1.000
_cell.angle_alpha   90.00
_cell.angle_beta   90.00
_cell.angle_gamma   90.00
#
_symmetry.space_group_name_H-M   'P 1'
#
loop_
_entity.id
_entity.type
_entity.pdbx_description
1 polymer ?
#
loop_
_entity_poly.entity_id
_entity_poly.type
_entity_poly.pdbx_seq_one_letter_code
_entity_poly.pdbx_strand_id
1 'polypeptide(L)' 'VSNLMFLNDLTEKYPYKIPDMKRIVKATTGSNNLTVLDLKESYYQIEIEEADKHKTAFGL' A
#
# COMPACT_ATOMS: atom_id res chain seq x y z
N VAL A 1 -5.65 5.05 15.95
CA VAL A 1 -5.60 5.24 14.47
C VAL A 1 -5.76 6.72 14.20
N SER A 2 -4.82 7.35 13.50
CA SER A 2 -4.90 8.77 13.14
C SER A 2 -5.93 8.98 12.02
N ASN A 3 -6.73 10.05 12.09
CA ASN A 3 -7.65 10.41 11.01
C ASN A 3 -6.89 11.18 9.92
N LEU A 4 -6.73 10.57 8.74
CA LEU A 4 -6.02 11.17 7.59
C LEU A 4 -6.96 11.60 6.46
N MET A 5 -8.29 11.60 6.64
CA MET A 5 -9.23 11.92 5.56
C MET A 5 -8.95 13.29 4.92
N PHE A 6 -8.75 14.31 5.75
CA PHE A 6 -8.41 15.65 5.27
C PHE A 6 -7.07 15.70 4.53
N LEU A 7 -6.04 15.00 5.05
CA LEU A 7 -4.74 14.93 4.40
C LEU A 7 -4.85 14.23 3.03
N ASN A 8 -5.62 13.15 2.94
CA ASN A 8 -5.84 12.39 1.70
C ASN A 8 -6.53 13.22 0.60
N ASP A 9 -7.34 14.21 0.98
CA ASP A 9 -7.98 15.12 0.02
C ASP A 9 -7.02 16.20 -0.51
N LEU A 10 -5.97 16.53 0.27
CA LEU A 10 -4.93 17.48 -0.11
C LEU A 10 -3.78 16.84 -0.90
N THR A 11 -3.54 15.54 -0.75
CA THR A 11 -2.44 14.86 -1.42
C THR A 11 -2.76 14.59 -2.89
N GLU A 12 -1.74 14.67 -3.74
CA GLU A 12 -1.86 14.26 -5.13
C GLU A 12 -2.15 12.76 -5.20
N LYS A 13 -3.20 12.38 -5.94
CA LYS A 13 -3.57 10.98 -6.11
C LYS A 13 -2.60 10.33 -7.09
N TYR A 14 -1.91 9.30 -6.63
CA TYR A 14 -1.08 8.45 -7.48
C TYR A 14 -1.75 7.10 -7.75
N PRO A 15 -2.51 6.95 -8.86
CA PRO A 15 -3.21 5.72 -9.17
C PRO A 15 -2.23 4.67 -9.69
N TYR A 16 -1.55 3.98 -8.78
CA TYR A 16 -0.82 2.76 -9.12
C TYR A 16 -1.80 1.65 -9.50
N LYS A 17 -1.59 1.03 -10.67
CA LYS A 17 -2.46 -0.06 -11.14
C LYS A 17 -2.13 -1.35 -10.40
N ILE A 18 -2.94 -1.67 -9.39
CA ILE A 18 -2.93 -3.00 -8.77
C ILE A 18 -3.51 -4.01 -9.77
N PRO A 19 -2.87 -5.18 -10.00
CA PRO A 19 -3.40 -6.20 -10.88
C PRO A 19 -4.79 -6.66 -10.42
N ASP A 20 -5.70 -6.85 -11.37
CA ASP A 20 -6.98 -7.46 -11.04
C ASP A 20 -6.82 -8.94 -10.64
N MET A 21 -7.76 -9.44 -9.85
CA MET A 21 -7.73 -10.82 -9.37
C MET A 21 -7.77 -11.85 -10.50
N LYS A 22 -8.47 -11.57 -11.61
CA LYS A 22 -8.57 -12.51 -12.74
C LYS A 22 -7.20 -12.69 -13.41
N ARG A 23 -6.42 -11.61 -13.52
CA ARG A 23 -5.06 -11.63 -14.06
C ARG A 23 -4.13 -12.46 -13.17
N ILE A 24 -4.25 -12.33 -11.85
CA ILE A 24 -3.48 -13.14 -10.89
C ILE A 24 -3.82 -14.62 -11.06
N VAL A 25 -5.10 -14.98 -11.05
CA VAL A 25 -5.55 -16.38 -11.23
C VAL A 25 -5.09 -16.96 -12.57
N LYS A 26 -5.22 -16.19 -13.66
CA LYS A 26 -4.76 -16.62 -14.98
C LYS A 26 -3.25 -16.89 -14.99
N ALA A 27 -2.46 -16.04 -14.32
CA ALA A 27 -1.02 -16.17 -14.28
C ALA A 27 -0.54 -17.37 -13.44
N THR A 28 -1.34 -17.85 -12.49
CA THR A 28 -1.00 -18.99 -11.62
C THR A 28 -1.65 -20.31 -12.05
N THR A 29 -2.49 -20.29 -13.09
CA THR A 29 -3.16 -21.49 -13.61
C THR A 29 -2.15 -22.47 -14.19
N GLY A 30 -2.22 -23.74 -13.78
CA GLY A 30 -1.31 -24.80 -14.23
C GLY A 30 -0.06 -24.98 -13.36
N SER A 31 0.14 -24.13 -12.35
CA SER A 31 1.19 -24.33 -11.35
C SER A 31 0.86 -25.49 -10.43
N ASN A 32 1.80 -26.42 -10.27
CA ASN A 32 1.64 -27.58 -9.37
C ASN A 32 1.78 -27.20 -7.88
N ASN A 33 2.50 -26.12 -7.59
CA ASN A 33 2.74 -25.64 -6.24
C ASN A 33 2.64 -24.12 -6.22
N LEU A 34 2.05 -23.58 -5.15
CA LEU A 34 1.99 -22.15 -4.89
C LEU A 34 2.55 -21.88 -3.50
N THR A 35 3.37 -20.85 -3.38
CA THR A 35 3.86 -20.33 -2.09
C THR A 35 3.29 -18.94 -1.90
N VAL A 36 2.68 -18.71 -0.75
CA VAL A 36 2.09 -17.42 -0.38
C VAL A 36 2.95 -16.82 0.72
N LEU A 37 3.36 -15.57 0.53
CA LEU A 37 4.13 -14.80 1.50
C LEU A 37 3.29 -13.58 1.89
N ASP A 38 3.11 -13.38 3.18
CA ASP A 38 2.48 -12.19 3.74
C ASP A 38 3.56 -11.28 4.35
N LEU A 39 3.50 -9.99 4.03
CA LEU A 39 4.42 -8.99 4.57
C LEU A 39 3.77 -8.31 5.77
N LYS A 40 4.03 -8.86 6.97
CA LYS A 40 3.57 -8.28 8.24
C LYS A 40 4.05 -6.84 8.37
N GLU A 41 3.12 -5.93 8.67
CA GLU A 41 3.42 -4.52 8.93
C GLU A 41 4.17 -3.81 7.78
N SER A 42 3.94 -4.27 6.53
CA SER A 42 4.62 -3.77 5.32
C SER A 42 4.57 -2.25 5.13
N TYR A 43 3.50 -1.59 5.54
CA TYR A 43 3.41 -0.13 5.48
C TYR A 43 4.50 0.57 6.31
N TYR A 44 4.95 -0.01 7.42
CA TYR A 44 6.02 0.55 8.25
C TYR A 44 7.43 0.24 7.74
N GLN A 45 7.55 -0.67 6.77
CA GLN A 45 8.84 -1.02 6.18
C GLN A 45 9.28 -0.02 5.10
N ILE A 46 8.35 0.78 4.60
CA ILE A 46 8.62 1.83 3.60
C ILE A 46 8.75 3.15 4.36
N GLU A 47 9.92 3.78 4.25
CA GLU A 47 10.18 5.07 4.89
C GLU A 47 9.46 6.21 4.16
N ILE A 48 8.89 7.14 4.94
CA ILE A 48 8.36 8.41 4.41
C ILE A 48 9.54 9.33 4.14
N GLU A 49 9.56 9.95 2.96
CA GLU A 49 10.54 10.98 2.59
C GLU A 49 10.69 12.03 3.70
N GLU A 50 11.92 12.39 4.07
CA GLU A 50 12.20 13.30 5.19
C GLU A 50 11.46 14.63 5.07
N ALA A 51 11.37 15.17 3.85
CA ALA A 51 10.66 16.41 3.56
C ALA A 51 9.15 16.31 3.86
N ASP A 52 8.58 15.11 3.89
CA ASP A 52 7.14 14.87 3.99
C ASP A 52 6.70 14.34 5.36
N LYS A 53 7.61 13.91 6.24
CA LYS A 53 7.30 13.38 7.58
C LYS A 53 6.41 14.31 8.41
N HIS A 54 6.59 15.63 8.27
CA HIS A 54 5.79 16.63 8.99
C HIS A 54 4.31 16.66 8.55
N LYS A 55 3.98 16.23 7.32
CA LYS A 55 2.61 16.20 6.79
C LYS A 55 1.73 15.18 7.53
N THR A 56 2.35 14.14 8.10
CA THR A 56 1.66 13.08 8.85
C THR A 56 1.65 13.32 10.36
N ALA A 57 2.02 14.52 10.83
CA ALA A 57 1.95 14.88 12.24
C ALA A 57 0.50 14.78 12.76
N PHE A 58 0.35 14.28 13.99
CA PHE A 58 -0.94 14.17 14.68
C PHE A 58 -0.85 14.85 16.05
N GLY A 59 -1.92 15.54 16.42
CA GLY A 59 -2.08 16.08 17.78
C GLY A 59 -2.47 14.99 18.78
N LEU A 60 -2.21 15.25 20.06
CA LEU A 60 -2.70 14.47 21.20
C LEU A 60 -4.16 14.82 21.52
#